data_AF-A0AAE1T9U3-F1
#
_entry.id   AF-A0AAE1T9U3-F1
#
_cell.length_a   1.000
_cell.length_b   1.000
_cell.length_c   1.000
_cell.angle_alpha   90.00
_cell.angle_beta   90.00
_cell.angle_gamma   90.00
#
_symmetry.space_group_name_H-M   'P 1'
#
loop_
_entity.id
_entity.type
_entity.pdbx_description
1 polymer ?
#
loop_
_entity_poly.entity_id
_entity_poly.type
_entity_poly.pdbx_seq_one_letter_code
_entity_poly.pdbx_strand_id
1 'polypeptide(L)'
;MARVGELQEEVDQLLYKTRSEMHGKKEERGDHTAEPVKRDRSSRTEDGDSAQYKAESSLKSDIARITEKGGVVDLEGVEKLVQLMQSDRAERKMDLTSRLMLAGVISATEKVECLQRFVQLRGLPVLDEWLQDIHKGKVGSGNSSKDCDKSVEEFLLVLLRALEKLPVNLHALQMCNIGRSVNHLRSNKNVEIQRKARSLVDTWKKGVLKQK
;
A
#
# COMPACT_ATOMS: atom_id res chain seq x y z
N MET A 1 -16.81 40.14 2.76
CA MET A 1 -17.01 38.80 2.16
C MET A 1 -16.26 38.72 0.84
N ALA A 2 -14.96 38.37 0.83
CA ALA A 2 -14.18 38.24 -0.40
C ALA A 2 -12.86 37.46 -0.14
N ARG A 3 -12.95 36.18 0.28
CA ARG A 3 -11.76 35.33 0.52
C ARG A 3 -11.94 33.85 0.15
N VAL A 4 -13.01 33.51 -0.57
CA VAL A 4 -13.26 32.12 -1.01
C VAL A 4 -12.94 31.93 -2.49
N GLY A 5 -13.07 32.98 -3.31
CA GLY A 5 -12.76 32.92 -4.74
C GLY A 5 -11.26 32.77 -5.04
N GLU A 6 -10.42 33.55 -4.37
CA GLU A 6 -8.96 33.59 -4.64
C GLU A 6 -8.26 32.26 -4.32
N LEU A 7 -8.71 31.54 -3.28
CA LEU A 7 -8.15 30.23 -2.91
C LEU A 7 -8.56 29.12 -3.88
N GLN A 8 -9.70 29.24 -4.54
CA GLN A 8 -10.12 28.27 -5.56
C GLN A 8 -9.31 28.44 -6.85
N GLU A 9 -8.99 29.69 -7.19
CA GLU A 9 -8.19 30.03 -8.36
C GLU A 9 -6.71 29.60 -8.22
N GLU A 10 -6.14 29.68 -7.02
CA GLU A 10 -4.81 29.13 -6.72
C GLU A 10 -4.77 27.60 -6.82
N VAL A 11 -5.82 26.92 -6.34
CA VAL A 11 -5.91 25.46 -6.42
C VAL A 11 -6.04 25.00 -7.88
N ASP A 12 -6.82 25.70 -8.69
CA ASP A 12 -7.00 25.37 -10.10
C ASP A 12 -5.75 25.68 -10.94
N GLN A 13 -5.01 26.75 -10.63
CA GLN A 13 -3.69 27.03 -11.23
C GLN A 13 -2.65 25.96 -10.87
N LEU A 14 -2.63 25.49 -9.61
CA LEU A 14 -1.73 24.43 -9.18
C LEU A 14 -2.06 23.09 -9.87
N LEU A 15 -3.34 22.76 -10.01
CA LEU A 15 -3.80 21.56 -10.73
C LEU A 15 -3.44 21.61 -12.22
N TYR A 16 -3.53 22.77 -12.86
CA TYR A 16 -3.19 22.94 -14.27
C TYR A 16 -1.68 22.84 -14.54
N LYS A 17 -0.84 23.45 -13.68
CA LYS A 17 0.62 23.44 -13.84
C LYS A 17 1.20 22.03 -13.74
N THR A 18 0.68 21.20 -12.84
CA THR A 18 1.09 19.78 -12.70
C THR A 18 0.70 18.91 -13.91
N ARG A 19 -0.33 19.30 -14.68
CA ARG A 19 -0.75 18.57 -15.88
C ARG A 19 0.23 18.75 -17.05
N SER A 20 0.91 19.90 -17.12
CA SER A 20 1.77 20.27 -18.25
C SER A 20 3.15 19.61 -18.25
N GLU A 21 3.64 19.13 -17.09
CA GLU A 21 5.00 18.57 -16.98
C GLU A 21 5.10 17.07 -17.35
N MET A 22 3.99 16.40 -17.67
CA MET A 22 3.97 14.97 -18.00
C MET A 22 3.77 14.65 -19.50
N HIS A 23 3.98 15.61 -20.41
CA HIS A 23 3.88 15.34 -21.85
C HIS A 23 5.13 15.72 -22.63
N GLY A 24 6.06 14.76 -22.76
CA GLY A 24 7.16 14.76 -23.71
C GLY A 24 8.07 13.57 -23.42
N LYS A 25 8.53 12.74 -24.35
CA LYS A 25 8.39 12.63 -25.81
C LYS A 25 8.62 11.15 -26.13
N LYS A 26 7.90 10.65 -27.13
CA LYS A 26 8.10 9.37 -27.80
C LYS A 26 9.24 9.57 -28.81
N GLU A 27 10.24 8.70 -28.84
CA GLU A 27 11.21 8.66 -29.95
C GLU A 27 11.59 7.21 -30.29
N GLU A 28 11.69 6.99 -31.60
CA GLU A 28 11.77 5.75 -32.36
C GLU A 28 13.15 5.70 -33.05
N ARG A 29 13.84 4.54 -33.02
CA ARG A 29 14.62 3.92 -34.14
C ARG A 29 15.82 3.12 -33.65
N GLY A 30 16.08 2.00 -34.32
CA GLY A 30 17.41 1.39 -34.41
C GLY A 30 17.42 -0.13 -34.49
N ASP A 31 17.11 -0.66 -35.68
CA ASP A 31 17.49 -2.00 -36.16
C ASP A 31 18.98 -2.29 -35.90
N HIS A 32 19.36 -3.54 -35.58
CA HIS A 32 20.59 -4.22 -36.05
C HIS A 32 20.64 -5.70 -35.60
N THR A 33 20.65 -6.56 -36.61
CA THR A 33 20.90 -8.02 -36.65
C THR A 33 22.26 -8.44 -36.05
N ALA A 34 22.30 -9.59 -35.35
CA ALA A 34 23.29 -10.69 -35.56
C ALA A 34 23.15 -11.82 -34.50
N GLU A 35 22.79 -13.03 -34.95
CA GLU A 35 23.20 -14.30 -34.31
C GLU A 35 24.57 -14.72 -34.89
N PRO A 36 25.46 -15.43 -34.17
CA PRO A 36 25.31 -16.89 -34.02
C PRO A 36 25.82 -17.52 -32.71
N VAL A 37 25.10 -18.57 -32.29
CA VAL A 37 25.55 -19.87 -31.74
C VAL A 37 26.76 -19.86 -30.79
N LYS A 38 26.51 -20.23 -29.52
CA LYS A 38 27.29 -21.27 -28.82
C LYS A 38 26.46 -21.93 -27.72
N ARG A 39 26.19 -23.20 -27.96
CA ARG A 39 25.63 -24.20 -27.05
C ARG A 39 26.63 -24.43 -25.92
N ASP A 40 26.27 -24.10 -24.69
CA ASP A 40 26.89 -24.68 -23.51
C ASP A 40 25.83 -25.11 -22.48
N ARG A 41 26.22 -26.10 -21.70
CA ARG A 41 25.40 -26.99 -20.91
C ARG A 41 24.94 -26.33 -19.61
N SER A 42 23.82 -26.84 -19.12
CA SER A 42 23.51 -27.03 -17.70
C SER A 42 23.35 -25.77 -16.84
N SER A 43 22.10 -25.48 -16.46
CA SER A 43 21.59 -25.87 -15.14
C SER A 43 20.13 -25.45 -15.00
N ARG A 44 19.34 -26.35 -14.43
CA ARG A 44 17.96 -26.10 -14.02
C ARG A 44 17.93 -24.88 -13.10
N THR A 45 17.05 -23.93 -13.37
CA THR A 45 16.65 -22.91 -12.40
C THR A 45 15.16 -23.09 -12.11
N GLU A 46 14.86 -24.01 -11.19
CA GLU A 46 13.61 -24.03 -10.42
C GLU A 46 13.88 -23.54 -8.99
N ASP A 47 14.65 -22.45 -8.85
CA ASP A 47 15.06 -21.90 -7.54
C ASP A 47 14.28 -20.63 -7.13
N GLY A 48 13.24 -20.27 -7.91
CA GLY A 48 12.36 -19.14 -7.58
C GLY A 48 11.39 -19.46 -6.44
N ASP A 49 10.82 -20.68 -6.45
CA ASP A 49 9.74 -21.06 -5.54
C ASP A 49 10.26 -21.42 -4.13
N SER A 50 11.43 -22.06 -4.05
CA SER A 50 12.09 -22.44 -2.78
C SER A 50 12.51 -21.22 -1.95
N ALA A 51 13.03 -20.17 -2.60
CA ALA A 51 13.44 -18.94 -1.93
C ALA A 51 12.23 -18.13 -1.42
N GLN A 52 11.12 -18.11 -2.18
CA GLN A 52 9.89 -17.44 -1.78
C GLN A 52 9.25 -18.12 -0.57
N TYR A 53 9.15 -19.45 -0.59
CA TYR A 53 8.62 -20.24 0.53
C TYR A 53 9.45 -20.07 1.82
N LYS A 54 10.78 -20.01 1.71
CA LYS A 54 11.67 -19.73 2.86
C LYS A 54 11.49 -18.31 3.41
N ALA A 55 11.29 -17.31 2.55
CA ALA A 55 11.04 -15.94 3.01
C ALA A 55 9.68 -15.80 3.71
N GLU A 56 8.62 -16.42 3.15
CA GLU A 56 7.27 -16.43 3.73
C GLU A 56 7.24 -17.14 5.10
N SER A 57 7.91 -18.29 5.21
CA SER A 57 8.02 -19.03 6.48
C SER A 57 8.80 -18.25 7.56
N SER A 58 9.84 -17.51 7.19
CA SER A 58 10.54 -16.60 8.11
C SER A 58 9.61 -15.49 8.58
N LEU A 59 8.93 -14.80 7.65
CA LEU A 59 8.01 -13.71 7.98
C LEU A 59 6.88 -14.19 8.90
N LYS A 60 6.31 -15.36 8.62
CA LYS A 60 5.27 -15.98 9.44
C LYS A 60 5.76 -16.25 10.87
N SER A 61 6.99 -16.72 11.01
CA SER A 61 7.61 -16.97 12.31
C SER A 61 7.86 -15.68 13.08
N ASP A 62 8.33 -14.63 12.41
CA ASP A 62 8.54 -13.32 13.01
C ASP A 62 7.23 -12.68 13.46
N ILE A 63 6.17 -12.79 12.67
CA ILE A 63 4.80 -12.35 13.05
C ILE A 63 4.28 -13.14 14.26
N ALA A 64 4.47 -14.46 14.29
CA ALA A 64 4.00 -15.30 15.40
C ALA A 64 4.65 -14.93 16.74
N ARG A 65 5.88 -14.42 16.72
CA ARG A 65 6.60 -13.99 17.94
C ARG A 65 6.06 -12.69 18.55
N ILE A 66 5.34 -11.89 17.79
CA ILE A 66 4.86 -10.56 18.21
C ILE A 66 3.33 -10.50 18.30
N THR A 67 2.63 -11.60 17.98
CA THR A 67 1.16 -11.62 17.91
C THR A 67 0.52 -12.69 18.80
N GLU A 68 -0.66 -12.37 19.31
CA GLU A 68 -1.58 -13.31 19.95
C GLU A 68 -2.95 -13.13 19.31
N LYS A 69 -3.63 -14.24 18.99
CA LYS A 69 -4.92 -14.23 18.25
C LYS A 69 -4.87 -13.39 16.96
N GLY A 70 -3.69 -13.30 16.35
CA GLY A 70 -3.42 -12.57 15.12
C GLY A 70 -3.14 -11.07 15.28
N GLY A 71 -3.32 -10.47 16.46
CA GLY A 71 -3.02 -9.05 16.73
C GLY A 71 -1.74 -8.85 17.52
N VAL A 72 -1.12 -7.67 17.45
CA VAL A 72 0.10 -7.36 18.19
C VAL A 72 -0.17 -7.28 19.70
N VAL A 73 0.71 -7.89 20.50
CA VAL A 73 0.52 -8.04 21.96
C VAL A 73 1.01 -6.84 22.78
N ASP A 74 2.03 -6.11 22.34
CA ASP A 74 2.65 -5.02 23.09
C ASP A 74 3.33 -3.98 22.18
N LEU A 75 3.87 -2.91 22.76
CA LEU A 75 4.49 -1.81 22.03
C LEU A 75 5.78 -2.22 21.30
N GLU A 76 6.56 -3.16 21.85
CA GLU A 76 7.76 -3.69 21.21
C GLU A 76 7.39 -4.49 19.95
N GLY A 77 6.32 -5.27 20.02
CA GLY A 77 5.74 -5.96 18.88
C GLY A 77 5.33 -5.00 17.76
N VAL A 78 4.85 -3.79 18.10
CA VAL A 78 4.51 -2.77 17.09
C VAL A 78 5.77 -2.25 16.40
N GLU A 79 6.85 -2.03 17.14
CA GLU A 79 8.14 -1.62 16.57
C GLU A 79 8.67 -2.67 15.58
N LYS A 80 8.63 -3.94 15.98
CA LYS A 80 9.00 -5.06 15.10
C LYS A 80 8.08 -5.17 13.89
N LEU A 81 6.77 -4.99 14.06
CA LEU A 81 5.82 -5.00 12.95
C LEU A 81 6.16 -3.92 11.91
N VAL A 82 6.41 -2.69 12.35
CA VAL A 82 6.78 -1.57 11.46
C VAL A 82 8.10 -1.85 10.76
N GLN A 83 9.10 -2.43 11.47
CA GLN A 83 10.36 -2.85 10.84
C GLN A 83 10.14 -3.90 9.76
N LEU A 84 9.31 -4.92 10.00
CA LEU A 84 8.97 -5.93 8.99
C LEU A 84 8.31 -5.29 7.77
N MET A 85 7.41 -4.33 7.98
CA MET A 85 6.74 -3.60 6.90
C MET A 85 7.67 -2.69 6.10
N GLN A 86 8.67 -2.09 6.75
CA GLN A 86 9.67 -1.20 6.16
C GLN A 86 10.92 -1.93 5.67
N SER A 87 10.94 -3.27 5.75
CA SER A 87 12.07 -4.09 5.31
C SER A 87 12.18 -4.04 3.78
N ASP A 88 12.70 -2.91 3.28
CA ASP A 88 13.13 -2.70 1.92
C ASP A 88 14.39 -3.53 1.74
N ARG A 89 14.21 -4.82 1.45
CA ARG A 89 15.31 -5.62 0.92
C ARG A 89 15.65 -4.95 -0.40
N ALA A 90 16.77 -4.22 -0.44
CA ALA A 90 17.21 -3.29 -1.50
C ALA A 90 17.17 -3.83 -2.95
N GLU A 91 16.76 -5.07 -3.17
CA GLU A 91 16.64 -5.73 -4.47
C GLU A 91 15.25 -6.34 -4.74
N ARG A 92 14.37 -6.50 -3.73
CA ARG A 92 13.05 -7.13 -3.88
C ARG A 92 11.97 -6.46 -3.04
N LYS A 93 11.06 -5.78 -3.74
CA LYS A 93 9.80 -5.27 -3.21
C LYS A 93 8.99 -6.41 -2.58
N MET A 94 8.45 -6.18 -1.38
CA MET A 94 7.57 -7.13 -0.68
C MET A 94 6.38 -7.54 -1.55
N ASP A 95 6.13 -8.85 -1.67
CA ASP A 95 5.03 -9.42 -2.44
C ASP A 95 3.65 -9.16 -1.79
N LEU A 96 2.58 -9.41 -2.54
CA LEU A 96 1.20 -9.15 -2.10
C LEU A 96 0.78 -10.02 -0.90
N THR A 97 1.22 -11.27 -0.83
CA THR A 97 0.90 -12.20 0.27
C THR A 97 1.52 -11.73 1.57
N SER A 98 2.80 -11.37 1.54
CA SER A 98 3.52 -10.80 2.69
C SER A 98 2.86 -9.51 3.20
N ARG A 99 2.45 -8.61 2.28
CA ARG A 99 1.71 -7.39 2.63
C ARG A 99 0.36 -7.70 3.25
N LEU A 100 -0.38 -8.68 2.69
CA LEU A 100 -1.66 -9.13 3.21
C LEU A 100 -1.54 -9.64 4.65
N MET A 101 -0.52 -10.44 4.94
CA MET A 101 -0.27 -10.95 6.30
C MET A 101 -0.04 -9.80 7.30
N LEU A 102 0.83 -8.85 6.96
CA LEU A 102 1.16 -7.73 7.84
C LEU A 102 -0.03 -6.77 8.03
N ALA A 103 -0.79 -6.49 6.97
CA ALA A 103 -2.04 -5.72 7.08
C ALA A 103 -3.08 -6.47 7.93
N GLY A 104 -3.13 -7.79 7.81
CA GLY A 104 -3.95 -8.68 8.63
C GLY A 104 -3.69 -8.50 10.13
N VAL A 105 -2.41 -8.44 10.53
CA VAL A 105 -1.99 -8.20 11.91
C VAL A 105 -2.54 -6.88 12.46
N ILE A 106 -2.44 -5.79 11.68
CA ILE A 106 -2.98 -4.49 12.08
C ILE A 106 -4.50 -4.58 12.24
N SER A 107 -5.18 -5.22 11.30
CA SER A 107 -6.64 -5.38 11.34
C SER A 107 -7.13 -6.21 12.54
N ALA A 108 -6.33 -7.18 12.99
CA ALA A 108 -6.63 -8.03 14.14
C ALA A 108 -6.22 -7.39 15.48
N THR A 109 -5.36 -6.37 15.49
CA THR A 109 -4.89 -5.72 16.73
C THR A 109 -5.99 -4.91 17.40
N GLU A 110 -6.41 -5.29 18.61
CA GLU A 110 -7.50 -4.61 19.35
C GLU A 110 -7.00 -3.54 20.33
N LYS A 111 -5.75 -3.66 20.80
CA LYS A 111 -5.16 -2.73 21.77
C LYS A 111 -4.97 -1.35 21.15
N VAL A 112 -5.70 -0.35 21.65
CA VAL A 112 -5.67 1.02 21.14
C VAL A 112 -4.28 1.66 21.27
N GLU A 113 -3.56 1.39 22.36
CA GLU A 113 -2.18 1.84 22.56
C GLU A 113 -1.23 1.33 21.45
N CYS A 114 -1.38 0.08 21.02
CA CYS A 114 -0.60 -0.49 19.93
C CYS A 114 -0.93 0.19 18.59
N LEU A 115 -2.21 0.43 18.31
CA LEU A 115 -2.66 1.13 17.10
C LEU A 115 -2.19 2.60 17.07
N GLN A 116 -2.19 3.28 18.23
CA GLN A 116 -1.62 4.63 18.36
C GLN A 116 -0.11 4.62 18.13
N ARG A 117 0.62 3.68 18.74
CA ARG A 117 2.06 3.52 18.56
C ARG A 117 2.42 3.26 17.11
N PHE A 118 1.63 2.46 16.39
CA PHE A 118 1.81 2.20 14.97
C PHE A 118 1.78 3.50 14.13
N VAL A 119 0.81 4.38 14.42
CA VAL A 119 0.71 5.69 13.76
C VAL A 119 1.92 6.57 14.10
N GLN A 120 2.35 6.60 15.36
CA GLN A 120 3.52 7.37 15.81
C GLN A 120 4.82 6.91 15.11
N LEU A 121 4.96 5.61 14.90
CA LEU A 121 6.10 4.99 14.23
C LEU A 121 6.02 5.05 12.70
N ARG A 122 5.19 5.95 12.15
CA ARG A 122 5.07 6.19 10.70
C ARG A 122 4.64 4.93 9.92
N GLY A 123 3.81 4.08 10.52
CA GLY A 123 3.23 2.92 9.83
C GLY A 123 2.22 3.30 8.73
N LEU A 124 1.51 4.43 8.89
CA LEU A 124 0.53 4.90 7.89
C LEU A 124 1.14 5.20 6.50
N PRO A 125 2.27 5.92 6.38
CA PRO A 125 2.99 6.08 5.11
C PRO A 125 3.24 4.75 4.36
N VAL A 126 3.55 3.67 5.06
CA VAL A 126 3.78 2.35 4.43
C VAL A 126 2.49 1.81 3.82
N LEU A 127 1.36 1.94 4.52
CA LEU A 127 0.05 1.54 3.99
C LEU A 127 -0.36 2.39 2.78
N ASP A 128 -0.06 3.70 2.82
CA ASP A 128 -0.29 4.60 1.69
C ASP A 128 0.54 4.19 0.46
N GLU A 129 1.81 3.88 0.65
CA GLU A 129 2.68 3.37 -0.41
C GLU A 129 2.12 2.10 -1.05
N TRP A 130 1.66 1.15 -0.23
CA TRP A 130 1.06 -0.09 -0.74
C TRP A 130 -0.24 0.14 -1.52
N LEU A 131 -1.06 1.12 -1.12
CA LEU A 131 -2.24 1.51 -1.90
C LEU A 131 -1.85 2.19 -3.23
N GLN A 132 -0.86 3.07 -3.21
CA GLN A 132 -0.36 3.72 -4.42
C GLN A 132 0.25 2.70 -5.40
N ASP A 133 0.93 1.68 -4.90
CA ASP A 133 1.46 0.59 -5.70
C ASP A 133 0.37 -0.13 -6.51
N ILE A 134 -0.78 -0.40 -5.88
CA ILE A 134 -1.94 -1.01 -6.54
C ILE A 134 -2.46 -0.08 -7.63
N HIS A 135 -2.62 1.22 -7.33
CA HIS A 135 -3.12 2.20 -8.31
C HIS A 135 -2.20 2.37 -9.53
N LYS A 136 -0.88 2.25 -9.34
CA LYS A 136 0.11 2.34 -10.42
C LYS A 136 0.23 1.05 -11.23
N GLY A 137 -0.52 0.00 -10.90
CA GLY A 137 -0.37 -1.34 -11.50
C GLY A 137 0.95 -2.02 -11.14
N LYS A 138 1.70 -1.50 -10.16
CA LYS A 138 3.04 -1.98 -9.75
C LYS A 138 2.99 -3.26 -8.90
N VAL A 139 1.82 -3.89 -8.78
CA VAL A 139 1.57 -5.11 -7.97
C VAL A 139 1.30 -6.34 -8.84
N GLY A 140 1.33 -6.21 -10.18
CA GLY A 140 1.04 -7.34 -11.09
C GLY A 140 1.48 -7.08 -12.52
N SER A 141 2.79 -6.99 -12.76
CA SER A 141 3.32 -6.85 -14.11
C SER A 141 3.23 -8.19 -14.85
N GLY A 142 2.24 -8.32 -15.74
CA GLY A 142 2.15 -9.40 -16.74
C GLY A 142 0.92 -10.29 -16.56
N ASN A 143 -0.08 -10.10 -17.42
CA ASN A 143 -1.34 -10.82 -17.54
C ASN A 143 -2.34 -10.62 -16.38
N SER A 144 -3.40 -9.88 -16.67
CA SER A 144 -4.64 -9.84 -15.87
C SER A 144 -5.30 -11.22 -15.85
N SER A 145 -4.83 -12.09 -14.95
CA SER A 145 -5.54 -13.29 -14.56
C SER A 145 -6.66 -12.91 -13.58
N LYS A 146 -7.83 -13.52 -13.73
CA LYS A 146 -9.00 -13.34 -12.85
C LYS A 146 -8.66 -13.56 -11.37
N ASP A 147 -7.66 -14.40 -11.07
CA ASP A 147 -7.22 -14.68 -9.70
C ASP A 147 -6.38 -13.54 -9.10
N CYS A 148 -5.61 -12.81 -9.91
CA CYS A 148 -4.83 -11.66 -9.45
C CYS A 148 -5.75 -10.53 -8.96
N ASP A 149 -6.82 -10.25 -9.73
CA ASP A 149 -7.82 -9.26 -9.35
C ASP A 149 -8.46 -9.62 -8.00
N LYS A 150 -8.79 -10.91 -7.78
CA LYS A 150 -9.38 -11.37 -6.52
C LYS A 150 -8.43 -11.21 -5.32
N SER A 151 -7.15 -11.55 -5.46
CA SER A 151 -6.15 -11.38 -4.40
C SER A 151 -5.92 -9.91 -4.07
N VAL A 152 -5.92 -9.02 -5.07
CA VAL A 152 -5.84 -7.57 -4.85
C VAL A 152 -7.09 -7.05 -4.14
N GLU A 153 -8.28 -7.52 -4.52
CA GLU A 153 -9.53 -7.16 -3.84
C GLU A 153 -9.52 -7.60 -2.36
N GLU A 154 -9.08 -8.83 -2.07
CA GLU A 154 -8.93 -9.31 -0.70
C GLU A 154 -7.95 -8.45 0.11
N PHE A 155 -6.80 -8.13 -0.48
CA PHE A 155 -5.82 -7.25 0.14
C PHE A 155 -6.37 -5.85 0.43
N LEU A 156 -7.10 -5.25 -0.50
CA LEU A 156 -7.76 -3.96 -0.30
C LEU A 156 -8.79 -4.00 0.84
N LEU A 157 -9.56 -5.08 0.95
CA LEU A 157 -10.53 -5.25 2.04
C LEU A 157 -9.84 -5.34 3.42
N VAL A 158 -8.71 -6.05 3.50
CA VAL A 158 -7.90 -6.14 4.74
C VAL A 158 -7.28 -4.78 5.07
N LEU A 159 -6.72 -4.07 4.09
CA LEU A 159 -6.19 -2.72 4.28
C LEU A 159 -7.25 -1.74 4.79
N LEU A 160 -8.45 -1.74 4.19
CA LEU A 160 -9.55 -0.88 4.64
C LEU A 160 -9.97 -1.20 6.08
N ARG A 161 -9.98 -2.49 6.47
CA ARG A 161 -10.25 -2.90 7.86
C ARG A 161 -9.15 -2.43 8.81
N ALA A 162 -7.88 -2.55 8.43
CA ALA A 162 -6.77 -2.05 9.23
C ALA A 162 -6.88 -0.53 9.43
N LEU A 163 -7.13 0.22 8.36
CA LEU A 163 -7.27 1.67 8.38
C LEU A 163 -8.46 2.17 9.20
N GLU A 164 -9.55 1.40 9.24
CA GLU A 164 -10.73 1.70 10.07
C GLU A 164 -10.42 1.71 11.58
N LYS A 165 -9.45 0.89 12.02
CA LYS A 165 -9.05 0.82 13.43
C LYS A 165 -8.05 1.89 13.85
N LEU A 166 -7.29 2.43 12.90
CA LEU A 166 -6.22 3.34 13.23
C LEU A 166 -6.79 4.71 13.66
N PRO A 167 -6.27 5.28 14.77
CA PRO A 167 -6.64 6.62 15.21
C PRO A 167 -5.98 7.66 14.29
N VAL A 168 -6.55 7.83 13.09
CA VAL A 168 -6.05 8.77 12.09
C VAL A 168 -6.45 10.18 12.51
N ASN A 169 -5.45 10.99 12.89
CA ASN A 169 -5.62 12.40 13.22
C ASN A 169 -5.32 13.30 12.00
N LEU A 170 -5.70 14.58 12.09
CA LEU A 170 -5.49 15.54 10.99
C LEU A 170 -4.02 15.62 10.57
N HIS A 171 -3.11 15.62 11.54
CA HIS A 171 -1.67 15.65 11.28
C HIS A 171 -1.21 14.43 10.46
N ALA A 172 -1.69 13.22 10.78
CA ALA A 172 -1.38 12.02 10.01
C ALA A 172 -1.92 12.08 8.57
N LEU A 173 -3.13 12.65 8.36
CA LEU A 173 -3.70 12.86 7.02
C LEU A 173 -2.94 13.91 6.20
N GLN A 174 -2.30 14.89 6.86
CA GLN A 174 -1.47 15.88 6.19
C GLN A 174 -0.09 15.32 5.84
N MET A 175 0.46 14.45 6.69
CA MET A 175 1.81 13.90 6.53
C MET A 175 1.89 12.71 5.57
N CYS A 176 0.76 12.08 5.20
CA CYS A 176 0.74 11.02 4.19
C CYS A 176 -0.51 11.12 3.31
N ASN A 177 -0.41 10.66 2.05
CA ASN A 177 -1.50 10.80 1.08
C ASN A 177 -2.61 9.76 1.26
N ILE A 178 -2.69 9.12 2.43
CA ILE A 178 -3.62 8.02 2.71
C ILE A 178 -5.08 8.41 2.49
N GLY A 179 -5.46 9.65 2.85
CA GLY A 179 -6.80 10.18 2.61
C GLY A 179 -7.13 10.23 1.12
N ARG A 180 -6.17 10.64 0.28
CA ARG A 180 -6.31 10.67 -1.18
C ARG A 180 -6.35 9.25 -1.73
N SER A 181 -5.46 8.36 -1.30
CA SER A 181 -5.43 6.96 -1.73
C SER A 181 -6.75 6.23 -1.45
N VAL A 182 -7.30 6.34 -0.25
CA VAL A 182 -8.60 5.76 0.10
C VAL A 182 -9.74 6.42 -0.69
N ASN A 183 -9.69 7.73 -0.94
CA ASN A 183 -10.74 8.40 -1.71
C ASN A 183 -10.85 7.88 -3.15
N HIS A 184 -9.76 7.43 -3.79
CA HIS A 184 -9.82 6.81 -5.12
C HIS A 184 -10.58 5.48 -5.11
N LEU A 185 -10.53 4.72 -4.01
CA LEU A 185 -11.25 3.44 -3.87
C LEU A 185 -12.78 3.61 -3.82
N ARG A 186 -13.31 4.83 -3.65
CA ARG A 186 -14.76 5.11 -3.69
C ARG A 186 -15.39 4.89 -5.06
N SER A 187 -14.59 4.76 -6.11
CA SER A 187 -15.02 4.44 -7.47
C SER A 187 -14.59 3.04 -7.92
N ASN A 188 -14.17 2.18 -6.98
CA ASN A 188 -13.79 0.80 -7.28
C ASN A 188 -14.99 0.00 -7.81
N LYS A 189 -14.72 -0.93 -8.73
CA LYS A 189 -15.74 -1.81 -9.36
C LYS A 189 -16.36 -2.78 -8.34
N ASN A 190 -15.58 -3.23 -7.36
CA ASN A 190 -16.09 -4.06 -6.28
C ASN A 190 -16.87 -3.19 -5.29
N VAL A 191 -18.18 -3.46 -5.20
CA VAL A 191 -19.14 -2.69 -4.38
C VAL A 191 -18.78 -2.73 -2.89
N GLU A 192 -18.16 -3.81 -2.40
CA GLU A 192 -17.76 -3.91 -1.01
C GLU A 192 -16.59 -2.97 -0.68
N ILE A 193 -15.53 -3.00 -1.50
CA ILE A 193 -14.40 -2.06 -1.39
C ILE A 193 -14.92 -0.63 -1.48
N GLN A 194 -15.77 -0.37 -2.46
CA GLN A 194 -16.38 0.93 -2.70
C GLN A 194 -17.15 1.45 -1.48
N ARG A 195 -17.97 0.60 -0.85
CA ARG A 195 -18.77 0.93 0.35
C ARG A 195 -17.88 1.20 1.56
N LYS A 196 -16.89 0.34 1.82
CA LYS A 196 -15.96 0.49 2.95
C LYS A 196 -15.12 1.76 2.81
N ALA A 197 -14.61 2.06 1.62
CA ALA A 197 -13.85 3.28 1.36
C ALA A 197 -14.70 4.55 1.60
N ARG A 198 -15.97 4.57 1.17
CA ARG A 198 -16.89 5.69 1.46
C ARG A 198 -17.08 5.88 2.96
N SER A 199 -17.41 4.81 3.68
CA SER A 199 -17.62 4.83 5.13
C SER A 199 -16.38 5.36 5.87
N LEU A 200 -15.20 4.87 5.49
CA LEU A 200 -13.94 5.27 6.10
C LEU A 200 -13.63 6.77 5.89
N VAL A 201 -13.83 7.27 4.66
CA VAL A 201 -13.66 8.70 4.35
C VAL A 201 -14.61 9.57 5.17
N ASP A 202 -15.86 9.16 5.33
CA ASP A 202 -16.83 9.90 6.13
C ASP A 202 -16.47 9.91 7.62
N THR A 203 -15.97 8.78 8.15
CA THR A 203 -15.45 8.69 9.53
C THR A 203 -14.29 9.64 9.75
N TRP A 204 -13.30 9.66 8.84
CA TRP A 204 -12.15 10.57 8.96
C TRP A 204 -12.54 12.04 8.83
N LYS A 205 -13.47 12.39 7.92
CA LYS A 205 -14.00 13.77 7.81
C LYS A 205 -14.65 14.22 9.12
N LYS A 206 -15.50 13.38 9.72
CA LYS A 206 -16.15 13.67 11.01
C LYS A 206 -15.11 13.78 12.14
N GLY A 207 -14.09 12.93 12.15
CA GLY A 207 -13.00 12.97 13.12
C GLY A 207 -12.18 14.25 13.04
N VAL A 208 -11.82 14.70 11.82
CA VAL A 208 -11.10 15.95 11.58
C VAL A 208 -11.91 17.17 12.03
N LEU A 209 -13.22 17.18 11.76
CA LEU A 209 -14.11 18.27 12.19
C LEU A 209 -14.22 18.39 13.70
N LYS A 210 -14.02 17.31 14.47
CA LYS A 210 -14.01 17.32 15.93
C LYS A 210 -12.69 17.80 16.54
N GLN A 211 -11.62 17.92 15.74
CA GLN A 211 -10.28 18.34 16.20
C GLN A 211 -9.93 19.78 15.82
N LYS A 212 -10.81 20.49 15.11
CA LYS A 212 -10.73 21.94 14.85
C LYS A 212 -11.52 22.70 15.90
#